data_AF-A0A7C6LPY9-F1
#
_entry.id   AF-A0A7C6LPY9-F1
#
_cell.length_a   1.000
_cell.length_b   1.000
_cell.length_c   1.000
_cell.angle_alpha   90.00
_cell.angle_beta   90.00
_cell.angle_gamma   90.00
#
_symmetry.space_group_name_H-M   'P 1'
#
loop_
_entity.id
_entity.type
_entity.pdbx_description
1 polymer ?
#
loop_
_entity_poly.entity_id
_entity_poly.type
_entity_poly.pdbx_seq_one_letter_code
_entity_poly.pdbx_strand_id
1 'polypeptide(L)'
;SQSGSGADSSQADDGTDSLQPDIEAYFLQSDDETELFQYDDVDIWAPRSPGQKYRHYSPRAKVFIARGENEEERTDFIVNSLAEMDANKVGFFGSETSFGLLKKKISALRNGLPLLKNMVTYLYPGSGDDKIATHELFSAFRALDKVGVDTIIAEEFPRQNYGVAYMNRLERAAERE
;
A
#
# COMPACT_ATOMS: atom_id res chain seq x y z
N SER A 1 48.08 -17.91 42.05
CA SER A 1 49.27 -17.53 41.26
C SER A 1 49.26 -18.36 40.00
N GLN A 2 49.44 -17.70 38.84
CA GLN A 2 49.61 -18.25 37.47
C GLN A 2 48.37 -18.93 36.86
N SER A 3 47.63 -18.29 35.95
CA SER A 3 47.94 -17.84 34.57
C SER A 3 47.85 -18.96 33.53
N GLY A 4 46.86 -18.86 32.65
CA GLY A 4 46.78 -19.58 31.38
C GLY A 4 45.98 -18.73 30.38
N SER A 5 46.67 -18.19 29.39
CA SER A 5 46.17 -17.39 28.28
C SER A 5 46.29 -18.16 26.96
N GLY A 6 45.30 -18.01 26.08
CA GLY A 6 45.33 -18.23 24.63
C GLY A 6 44.03 -17.62 24.05
N ALA A 7 44.04 -16.60 23.19
CA ALA A 7 44.31 -16.60 21.73
C ALA A 7 43.41 -17.63 21.00
N ASP A 8 42.63 -17.37 19.95
CA ASP A 8 42.61 -16.36 18.88
C ASP A 8 41.29 -16.52 18.06
N SER A 9 41.07 -15.65 17.06
CA SER A 9 40.30 -15.77 15.80
C SER A 9 38.84 -15.28 15.69
N SER A 10 38.70 -14.04 15.19
CA SER A 10 38.17 -13.60 13.87
C SER A 10 36.87 -14.14 13.25
N GLN A 11 36.04 -13.16 12.83
CA GLN A 11 35.21 -13.03 11.60
C GLN A 11 33.92 -13.84 11.37
N ALA A 12 32.82 -13.09 11.16
CA ALA A 12 31.90 -13.08 10.00
C ALA A 12 30.70 -12.18 10.40
N ASP A 13 30.62 -10.91 10.00
CA ASP A 13 30.08 -10.41 8.73
C ASP A 13 28.98 -11.30 8.14
N ASP A 14 27.73 -10.89 8.34
CA ASP A 14 26.57 -11.32 7.55
C ASP A 14 25.68 -10.09 7.36
N GLY A 15 26.00 -9.32 6.33
CA GLY A 15 25.08 -8.38 5.74
C GLY A 15 24.01 -9.14 4.97
N THR A 16 22.76 -9.00 5.41
CA THR A 16 21.61 -9.14 4.52
C THR A 16 20.74 -7.91 4.64
N ASP A 17 21.09 -6.95 3.78
CA ASP A 17 20.18 -6.12 3.02
C ASP A 17 18.76 -6.71 2.97
N SER A 18 17.85 -6.09 3.71
CA SER A 18 16.43 -6.37 3.63
C SER A 18 15.70 -5.03 3.49
N LEU A 19 15.73 -4.56 2.24
CA LEU A 19 14.88 -3.51 1.67
C LEU A 19 13.46 -3.60 2.26
N GLN A 20 13.21 -2.74 3.24
CA GLN A 20 11.86 -2.46 3.70
C GLN A 20 11.30 -1.33 2.85
N PRO A 21 10.01 -1.41 2.52
CA PRO A 21 9.44 -0.49 1.58
C PRO A 21 9.04 0.84 2.14
N ASP A 22 9.48 1.87 1.43
CA ASP A 22 9.25 3.27 1.72
C ASP A 22 7.73 3.56 1.65
N ILE A 23 7.09 3.80 2.79
CA ILE A 23 5.73 4.35 2.81
C ILE A 23 5.85 5.86 2.55
N GLU A 24 5.88 6.28 1.29
CA GLU A 24 5.70 7.69 0.92
C GLU A 24 4.22 8.02 0.75
N ALA A 25 3.60 8.53 1.82
CA ALA A 25 2.34 9.25 1.73
C ALA A 25 2.60 10.62 1.09
N TYR A 26 2.63 10.69 -0.24
CA TYR A 26 2.74 11.95 -0.97
C TYR A 26 1.46 12.80 -0.78
N PHE A 27 1.50 13.74 0.15
CA PHE A 27 0.66 14.93 0.09
C PHE A 27 1.29 15.90 -0.90
N LEU A 28 0.65 16.13 -2.06
CA LEU A 28 0.99 17.27 -2.90
C LEU A 28 0.42 18.55 -2.27
N GLN A 29 1.11 19.06 -1.25
CA GLN A 29 1.09 20.48 -0.92
C GLN A 29 2.54 20.95 -0.72
N SER A 30 2.80 22.08 -1.35
CA SER A 30 4.07 22.77 -1.50
C SER A 30 4.74 23.16 -0.18
N ASP A 31 6.07 23.10 -0.24
CA ASP A 31 7.08 23.85 0.51
C ASP A 31 7.43 23.42 1.95
N ASP A 32 8.72 23.07 2.04
CA ASP A 32 9.69 23.34 3.11
C ASP A 32 9.88 22.40 4.33
N GLU A 33 11.17 22.07 4.47
CA GLU A 33 12.00 21.64 5.61
C GLU A 33 11.70 20.35 6.40
N THR A 34 12.76 19.55 6.48
CA THR A 34 12.88 18.22 7.06
C THR A 34 13.23 18.34 8.56
N GLU A 35 12.32 17.94 9.45
CA GLU A 35 12.65 17.64 10.85
C GLU A 35 12.55 16.13 11.10
N LEU A 36 13.67 15.54 11.50
CA LEU A 36 13.85 14.13 11.87
C LEU A 36 13.19 13.87 13.23
N PHE A 37 12.03 13.22 13.23
CA PHE A 37 11.42 12.69 14.46
C PHE A 37 11.95 11.30 14.76
N GLN A 38 12.57 11.17 15.93
CA GLN A 38 13.09 9.94 16.51
C GLN A 38 11.93 9.00 16.89
N TYR A 39 11.89 7.80 16.31
CA TYR A 39 10.93 6.74 16.64
C TYR A 39 11.33 6.09 17.97
N ASP A 40 10.89 6.66 19.08
CA ASP A 40 10.97 5.99 20.38
C ASP A 40 9.77 5.03 20.55
N ASP A 41 10.10 3.76 20.79
CA ASP A 41 9.31 2.71 21.44
C ASP A 41 7.78 2.76 21.30
N VAL A 42 7.24 1.95 20.39
CA VAL A 42 5.86 1.42 20.48
C VAL A 42 5.86 -0.08 20.25
N ASP A 43 6.22 -0.78 21.32
CA ASP A 43 5.64 -2.04 21.82
C ASP A 43 4.73 -2.80 20.83
N ILE A 44 5.37 -3.49 19.87
CA ILE A 44 4.72 -4.46 19.00
C ILE A 44 4.75 -5.83 19.68
N TRP A 45 3.57 -6.25 20.15
CA TRP A 45 3.14 -7.64 20.38
C TRP A 45 3.04 -8.18 21.81
N ALA A 46 2.16 -7.58 22.62
CA ALA A 46 1.43 -8.33 23.64
C ALA A 46 -0.08 -8.05 23.55
N PRO A 47 -0.92 -9.02 23.15
CA PRO A 47 -2.37 -8.84 23.21
C PRO A 47 -2.82 -8.71 24.66
N ARG A 48 -3.45 -7.59 25.02
CA ARG A 48 -4.15 -7.47 26.30
C ARG A 48 -5.45 -8.27 26.22
N SER A 49 -5.37 -9.51 26.68
CA SER A 49 -6.47 -10.45 26.97
C SER A 49 -7.06 -11.26 25.79
N PRO A 50 -7.31 -12.58 25.99
CA PRO A 50 -7.85 -13.48 24.97
C PRO A 50 -9.37 -13.27 24.85
N GLY A 51 -9.84 -12.69 23.75
CA GLY A 51 -11.29 -12.52 23.54
C GLY A 51 -11.75 -11.62 22.39
N GLN A 52 -10.89 -10.79 21.79
CA GLN A 52 -11.30 -9.99 20.63
C GLN A 52 -11.06 -10.75 19.33
N LYS A 53 -12.10 -11.42 18.83
CA LYS A 53 -12.15 -11.86 17.44
C LYS A 53 -12.04 -10.64 16.53
N TYR A 54 -11.02 -10.61 15.68
CA TYR A 54 -10.82 -9.59 14.66
C TYR A 54 -12.12 -9.36 13.88
N ARG A 55 -12.73 -8.18 13.99
CA ARG A 55 -13.74 -7.76 13.02
C ARG A 55 -13.03 -7.65 11.68
N HIS A 56 -13.37 -8.54 10.76
CA HIS A 56 -13.03 -8.36 9.35
C HIS A 56 -13.57 -6.99 8.94
N TYR A 57 -12.66 -6.05 8.70
CA TYR A 57 -13.02 -4.69 8.35
C TYR A 57 -13.39 -4.69 6.87
N SER A 58 -14.58 -4.22 6.55
CA SER A 58 -14.95 -3.91 5.18
C SER A 58 -15.10 -2.39 5.10
N PRO A 59 -14.49 -1.75 4.08
CA PRO A 59 -14.48 -0.31 3.96
C PRO A 59 -15.88 0.25 3.80
N ARG A 60 -16.04 1.53 4.15
CA ARG A 60 -17.25 2.31 3.89
C ARG A 60 -17.24 2.86 2.46
N ALA A 61 -16.06 3.24 1.97
CA ALA A 61 -15.86 3.61 0.58
C ALA A 61 -16.17 2.43 -0.36
N LYS A 62 -16.69 2.75 -1.55
CA LYS A 62 -16.86 1.76 -2.62
C LYS A 62 -15.50 1.22 -3.02
N VAL A 63 -15.39 -0.07 -3.30
CA VAL A 63 -14.13 -0.66 -3.77
C VAL A 63 -14.23 -0.94 -5.26
N PHE A 64 -13.30 -0.36 -6.00
CA PHE A 64 -13.12 -0.56 -7.43
C PHE A 64 -11.84 -1.34 -7.68
N ILE A 65 -11.96 -2.49 -8.34
CA ILE A 65 -10.83 -3.37 -8.63
C ILE A 65 -10.28 -3.02 -10.00
N ALA A 66 -9.02 -2.56 -10.05
CA ALA A 66 -8.33 -2.30 -11.29
C ALA A 66 -7.82 -3.60 -11.90
N ARG A 67 -8.40 -3.97 -13.06
CA ARG A 67 -8.14 -5.25 -13.73
C ARG A 67 -7.14 -5.14 -14.88
N GLY A 68 -6.36 -6.19 -15.08
CA GLY A 68 -5.34 -6.28 -16.13
C GLY A 68 -4.26 -7.31 -15.83
N GLU A 69 -3.75 -7.97 -16.87
CA GLU A 69 -2.75 -9.05 -16.74
C GLU A 69 -1.38 -8.53 -16.29
N ASN A 70 -1.10 -7.25 -16.56
CA ASN A 70 0.15 -6.57 -16.21
C ASN A 70 -0.13 -5.14 -15.69
N GLU A 71 0.91 -4.47 -15.18
CA GLU A 71 0.81 -3.12 -14.61
C GLU A 71 0.29 -2.09 -15.61
N GLU A 72 0.66 -2.23 -16.89
CA GLU A 72 0.25 -1.30 -17.93
C GLU A 72 -1.25 -1.39 -18.20
N GLU A 73 -1.77 -2.61 -18.37
CA GLU A 73 -3.21 -2.85 -18.56
C GLU A 73 -4.03 -2.40 -17.35
N ARG A 74 -3.57 -2.67 -16.12
CA ARG A 74 -4.24 -2.19 -14.90
C ARG A 74 -4.26 -0.66 -14.86
N THR A 75 -3.17 -0.02 -15.24
CA THR A 75 -3.09 1.44 -15.28
C THR A 75 -4.05 2.00 -16.33
N ASP A 76 -4.11 1.43 -17.52
CA ASP A 76 -5.04 1.84 -18.57
C ASP A 76 -6.50 1.66 -18.14
N PHE A 77 -6.79 0.55 -17.46
CA PHE A 77 -8.11 0.31 -16.88
C PHE A 77 -8.48 1.39 -15.86
N ILE A 78 -7.56 1.78 -14.97
CA ILE A 78 -7.79 2.86 -14.01
C ILE A 78 -8.06 4.18 -14.73
N VAL A 79 -7.22 4.55 -15.70
CA VAL A 79 -7.34 5.82 -16.44
C VAL A 79 -8.69 5.92 -17.15
N ASN A 80 -9.09 4.86 -17.85
CA ASN A 80 -10.37 4.83 -18.55
C ASN A 80 -11.55 4.89 -17.57
N SER A 81 -11.44 4.23 -16.41
CA SER A 81 -12.51 4.19 -15.41
C SER A 81 -12.64 5.50 -14.64
N LEU A 82 -11.54 6.19 -14.35
CA LEU A 82 -11.55 7.49 -13.66
C LEU A 82 -12.29 8.57 -14.46
N ALA A 83 -12.35 8.46 -15.79
CA ALA A 83 -13.08 9.42 -16.62
C ALA A 83 -14.61 9.32 -16.46
N GLU A 84 -15.10 8.15 -16.07
CA GLU A 84 -16.54 7.83 -15.96
C GLU A 84 -17.01 7.69 -14.51
N MET A 85 -16.08 7.73 -13.55
CA MET A 85 -16.37 7.50 -12.13
C MET A 85 -17.08 8.69 -11.49
N ASP A 86 -18.24 8.45 -10.89
CA ASP A 86 -18.94 9.40 -10.03
C ASP A 86 -18.38 9.32 -8.60
N ALA A 87 -17.26 10.00 -8.37
CA ALA A 87 -16.61 10.14 -7.06
C ALA A 87 -16.04 11.55 -6.93
N ASN A 88 -16.11 12.16 -5.74
CA ASN A 88 -15.48 13.46 -5.50
C ASN A 88 -14.04 13.32 -5.00
N LYS A 89 -13.77 12.24 -4.26
CA LYS A 89 -12.46 11.92 -3.67
C LYS A 89 -12.16 10.44 -3.83
N VAL A 90 -10.99 10.12 -4.37
CA VAL A 90 -10.62 8.74 -4.72
C VAL A 90 -9.41 8.30 -3.91
N GLY A 91 -9.45 7.11 -3.34
CA GLY A 91 -8.30 6.44 -2.75
C GLY A 91 -7.63 5.55 -3.79
N PHE A 92 -6.31 5.52 -3.85
CA PHE A 92 -5.56 4.53 -4.63
C PHE A 92 -4.74 3.66 -3.68
N PHE A 93 -4.91 2.35 -3.76
CA PHE A 93 -4.12 1.34 -3.07
C PHE A 93 -3.43 0.44 -4.10
N GLY A 94 -2.11 0.50 -4.15
CA GLY A 94 -1.32 -0.26 -5.12
C GLY A 94 0.17 0.00 -4.97
N SER A 95 0.96 -0.60 -5.86
CA SER A 95 2.40 -0.44 -5.84
C SER A 95 2.84 0.98 -6.22
N GLU A 96 4.05 1.37 -5.77
CA GLU A 96 4.73 2.58 -6.22
C GLU A 96 4.91 2.62 -7.73
N THR A 97 5.24 1.47 -8.35
CA THR A 97 5.43 1.36 -9.81
C THR A 97 4.11 1.61 -10.54
N SER A 98 3.02 0.97 -10.12
CA SER A 98 1.69 1.18 -10.67
C SER A 98 1.28 2.66 -10.56
N PHE A 99 1.54 3.29 -9.41
CA PHE A 99 1.27 4.72 -9.24
C PHE A 99 2.16 5.61 -10.12
N GLY A 100 3.43 5.25 -10.30
CA GLY A 100 4.35 5.93 -11.21
C GLY A 100 3.87 5.91 -12.66
N LEU A 101 3.42 4.74 -13.13
CA LEU A 101 2.82 4.58 -14.46
C LEU A 101 1.53 5.40 -14.58
N LEU A 102 0.67 5.36 -13.56
CA LEU A 102 -0.56 6.12 -13.53
C LEU A 102 -0.30 7.63 -13.67
N LYS A 103 0.63 8.17 -12.87
CA LYS A 103 1.06 9.57 -12.99
C LYS A 103 1.51 9.90 -14.41
N LYS A 104 2.40 9.09 -14.98
CA LYS A 104 2.93 9.29 -16.34
C LYS A 104 1.81 9.29 -17.40
N LYS A 105 0.91 8.32 -17.37
CA LYS A 105 -0.19 8.21 -18.36
C LYS A 105 -1.13 9.40 -18.25
N ILE A 106 -1.45 9.84 -17.04
CA ILE A 106 -2.39 10.96 -16.87
C ILE A 106 -1.73 12.31 -17.19
N SER A 107 -0.45 12.51 -16.88
CA SER A 107 0.28 13.71 -17.31
C SER A 107 0.34 13.84 -18.84
N ALA A 108 0.22 12.73 -19.58
CA ALA A 108 0.15 12.74 -21.03
C ALA A 108 -1.26 13.09 -21.57
N LEU A 109 -2.31 13.05 -20.75
CA LEU A 109 -3.67 13.41 -21.16
C LEU A 109 -3.82 14.93 -21.23
N ARG A 110 -4.13 15.45 -22.43
CA ARG A 110 -4.27 16.90 -22.70
C ARG A 110 -5.25 17.64 -21.78
N ASN A 111 -6.27 16.95 -21.26
CA ASN A 111 -7.31 17.55 -20.41
C ASN A 111 -7.14 17.21 -18.92
N GLY A 112 -6.10 16.44 -18.56
CA GLY A 112 -5.94 15.85 -17.23
C GLY A 112 -7.14 14.99 -16.81
N LEU A 113 -7.14 14.55 -15.56
CA LEU A 113 -8.31 13.96 -14.89
C LEU A 113 -8.60 14.80 -13.63
N PRO A 114 -9.75 15.51 -13.54
CA PRO A 114 -10.09 16.32 -12.37
C PRO A 114 -10.00 15.55 -11.05
N LEU A 115 -10.35 14.26 -11.05
CA LEU A 115 -10.31 13.38 -9.89
C LEU A 115 -8.92 13.20 -9.28
N LEU A 116 -7.85 13.40 -10.05
CA LEU A 116 -6.50 13.31 -9.51
C LEU A 116 -6.20 14.37 -8.47
N LYS A 117 -6.81 15.56 -8.57
CA LYS A 117 -6.59 16.63 -7.59
C LYS A 117 -7.08 16.24 -6.21
N ASN A 118 -7.98 15.26 -6.13
CA ASN A 118 -8.56 14.73 -4.90
C ASN A 118 -8.21 13.25 -4.71
N MET A 119 -7.12 12.78 -5.31
CA MET A 119 -6.64 11.42 -5.10
C MET A 119 -5.78 11.34 -3.84
N VAL A 120 -6.03 10.33 -3.00
CA VAL A 120 -5.22 10.00 -1.82
C VAL A 120 -4.62 8.62 -2.04
N THR A 121 -3.32 8.46 -1.81
CA THR A 121 -2.63 7.20 -2.03
C THR A 121 -2.32 6.47 -0.73
N TYR A 122 -2.33 5.15 -0.79
CA TYR A 122 -1.68 4.25 0.17
C TYR A 122 -0.82 3.30 -0.67
N LEU A 123 0.49 3.50 -0.66
CA LEU A 123 1.40 2.77 -1.53
C LEU A 123 2.18 1.72 -0.75
N TYR A 124 2.46 0.61 -1.42
CA TYR A 124 3.44 -0.38 -0.99
C TYR A 124 4.53 -0.46 -2.08
N PRO A 125 5.72 -1.03 -1.78
CA PRO A 125 6.90 -0.82 -2.60
C PRO A 125 6.84 -1.45 -3.97
N GLY A 126 7.75 -0.98 -4.81
CA GLY A 126 8.24 -1.76 -5.95
C GLY A 126 7.15 -1.99 -6.98
N SER A 127 7.17 -3.15 -7.64
CA SER A 127 6.30 -3.49 -8.78
C SER A 127 5.10 -4.38 -8.43
N GLY A 128 4.74 -4.48 -7.15
CA GLY A 128 3.66 -5.36 -6.71
C GLY A 128 4.12 -6.68 -6.10
N ASP A 129 3.98 -6.77 -4.78
CA ASP A 129 4.15 -8.01 -4.02
C ASP A 129 2.80 -8.36 -3.37
N ASP A 130 2.24 -9.51 -3.77
CA ASP A 130 0.92 -9.96 -3.32
C ASP A 130 0.87 -10.25 -1.82
N LYS A 131 2.00 -10.61 -1.20
CA LYS A 131 2.13 -10.84 0.25
C LYS A 131 2.09 -9.51 1.00
N ILE A 132 2.87 -8.52 0.58
CA ILE A 132 2.86 -7.18 1.20
C ILE A 132 1.48 -6.55 1.03
N ALA A 133 0.92 -6.57 -0.18
CA ALA A 133 -0.40 -6.02 -0.45
C ALA A 133 -1.49 -6.71 0.40
N THR A 134 -1.41 -8.03 0.59
CA THR A 134 -2.34 -8.77 1.48
C THR A 134 -2.23 -8.32 2.93
N HIS A 135 -1.03 -8.07 3.42
CA HIS A 135 -0.79 -7.59 4.79
C HIS A 135 -1.34 -6.18 4.99
N GLU A 136 -1.13 -5.31 4.01
CA GLU A 136 -1.48 -3.89 4.07
C GLU A 136 -2.95 -3.58 3.77
N LEU A 137 -3.67 -4.47 3.08
CA LEU A 137 -5.03 -4.22 2.56
C LEU A 137 -6.01 -3.63 3.59
N PHE A 138 -6.07 -4.20 4.81
CA PHE A 138 -6.99 -3.69 5.84
C PHE A 138 -6.52 -2.38 6.46
N SER A 139 -5.21 -2.16 6.56
CA SER A 139 -4.63 -0.89 6.99
C SER A 139 -4.96 0.21 5.97
N ALA A 140 -4.78 -0.08 4.68
CA ALA A 140 -5.14 0.80 3.58
C ALA A 140 -6.63 1.17 3.61
N PHE A 141 -7.53 0.18 3.74
CA PHE A 141 -8.97 0.44 3.85
C PHE A 141 -9.32 1.38 5.00
N ARG A 142 -8.75 1.16 6.20
CA ARG A 142 -9.02 2.01 7.37
C ARG A 142 -8.46 3.42 7.18
N ALA A 143 -7.26 3.53 6.63
CA ALA A 143 -6.60 4.81 6.39
C ALA A 143 -7.42 5.65 5.38
N LEU A 144 -7.78 5.05 4.24
CA LEU A 144 -8.54 5.71 3.20
C LEU A 144 -9.96 6.08 3.65
N ASP A 145 -10.63 5.20 4.41
CA ASP A 145 -11.92 5.51 5.03
C ASP A 145 -11.84 6.65 6.04
N LYS A 146 -10.77 6.72 6.84
CA LYS A 146 -10.56 7.81 7.82
C LYS A 146 -10.41 9.15 7.11
N VAL A 147 -9.79 9.15 5.93
CA VAL A 147 -9.63 10.33 5.07
C VAL A 147 -10.91 10.66 4.29
N GLY A 148 -11.90 9.77 4.31
CA GLY A 148 -13.22 9.99 3.73
C GLY A 148 -13.21 9.98 2.20
N VAL A 149 -12.50 9.04 1.59
CA VAL A 149 -12.61 8.81 0.14
C VAL A 149 -13.97 8.16 -0.18
N ASP A 150 -14.52 8.47 -1.35
CA ASP A 150 -15.79 7.89 -1.81
C ASP A 150 -15.58 6.50 -2.41
N THR A 151 -14.49 6.36 -3.18
CA THR A 151 -14.11 5.13 -3.87
C THR A 151 -12.64 4.83 -3.62
N ILE A 152 -12.32 3.58 -3.29
CA ILE A 152 -10.96 3.03 -3.22
C ILE A 152 -10.72 2.22 -4.49
N ILE A 153 -9.75 2.63 -5.29
CA ILE A 153 -9.20 1.88 -6.41
C ILE A 153 -8.08 1.00 -5.87
N ALA A 154 -8.17 -0.31 -6.09
CA ALA A 154 -7.13 -1.26 -5.70
C ALA A 154 -6.75 -2.16 -6.89
N GLU A 155 -5.46 -2.41 -7.08
CA GLU A 155 -5.01 -3.30 -8.14
C GLU A 155 -5.31 -4.77 -7.84
N GLU A 156 -5.62 -5.54 -8.89
CA GLU A 156 -5.78 -6.99 -8.78
C GLU A 156 -4.45 -7.73 -8.82
N PHE A 157 -4.44 -8.91 -8.21
CA PHE A 157 -3.33 -9.87 -8.31
C PHE A 157 -3.79 -11.18 -8.94
N PRO A 158 -2.87 -11.90 -9.62
CA PRO A 158 -3.12 -13.28 -10.01
C PRO A 158 -3.59 -14.12 -8.83
N ARG A 159 -4.52 -15.04 -9.06
CA ARG A 159 -5.03 -15.95 -8.01
C ARG A 159 -4.07 -17.10 -7.74
N GLN A 160 -2.88 -16.77 -7.27
CA GLN A 160 -1.82 -17.69 -6.87
C GLN A 160 -1.27 -17.20 -5.53
N ASN A 161 -0.63 -18.07 -4.75
CA ASN A 161 0.01 -17.71 -3.47
C ASN A 161 -0.85 -16.80 -2.56
N TYR A 162 -0.38 -15.60 -2.22
CA TYR A 162 -1.09 -14.64 -1.38
C TYR A 162 -2.18 -13.90 -2.17
N GLY A 163 -2.04 -13.78 -3.49
CA GLY A 163 -3.03 -13.22 -4.39
C GLY A 163 -4.41 -13.88 -4.30
N VAL A 164 -4.51 -15.19 -4.00
CA VAL A 164 -5.80 -15.84 -3.72
C VAL A 164 -6.47 -15.20 -2.49
N ALA A 165 -5.70 -15.02 -1.42
CA ALA A 165 -6.17 -14.47 -0.17
C ALA A 165 -6.51 -12.98 -0.30
N TYR A 166 -5.68 -12.24 -1.03
CA TYR A 166 -5.89 -10.85 -1.39
C TYR A 166 -7.22 -10.66 -2.14
N MET A 167 -7.39 -11.36 -3.27
CA MET A 167 -8.54 -11.20 -4.15
C MET A 167 -9.85 -11.57 -3.44
N ASN A 168 -9.86 -12.64 -2.64
CA ASN A 168 -11.03 -13.01 -1.85
C ASN A 168 -11.47 -11.92 -0.86
N ARG A 169 -10.52 -11.15 -0.30
CA ARG A 169 -10.83 -10.04 0.61
C ARG A 169 -11.28 -8.81 -0.17
N LEU A 170 -10.58 -8.52 -1.27
CA LEU A 170 -10.85 -7.37 -2.10
C LEU A 170 -12.23 -7.45 -2.78
N GLU A 171 -12.59 -8.60 -3.33
CA GLU A 171 -13.88 -8.82 -4.00
C GLU A 171 -15.05 -8.73 -3.01
N ARG A 172 -14.90 -9.31 -1.82
CA ARG A 172 -15.89 -9.15 -0.76
C ARG A 172 -16.08 -7.70 -0.32
N ALA A 173 -15.05 -6.86 -0.48
CA ALA A 173 -15.16 -5.44 -0.21
C ALA A 173 -15.84 -4.69 -1.38
N ALA A 174 -15.64 -5.14 -2.62
CA ALA A 174 -16.23 -4.57 -3.83
C ALA A 174 -17.72 -4.92 -4.04
N GLU A 175 -18.20 -6.03 -3.47
CA GLU A 175 -19.61 -6.45 -3.54
C GLU A 175 -20.58 -5.60 -2.70
N ARG A 176 -20.08 -4.61 -1.94
CA ARG A 176 -20.94 -3.72 -1.15
C ARG A 176 -21.37 -2.51 -1.96
N GLU A 177 -22.68 -2.42 -2.22
CA GLU A 177 -23.37 -1.26 -2.80
C GLU A 177 -23.63 -0.13 -1.80
#